data_AF-A0AAP5QGT0-F1
#
_entry.id   AF-A0AAP5QGT0-F1
#
_cell.length_a   1.000
_cell.length_b   1.000
_cell.length_c   1.000
_cell.angle_alpha   90.00
_cell.angle_beta   90.00
_cell.angle_gamma   90.00
#
_symmetry.space_group_name_H-M   'P 1'
#
loop_
_entity.id
_entity.type
_entity.pdbx_description
1 polymer ?
#
loop_
_entity_poly.entity_id
_entity_poly.type
_entity_poly.pdbx_seq_one_letter_code
_entity_poly.pdbx_strand_id
1 'polypeptide(L)'
;MPTPKDAVLAFRDELLANRWPDDSRVAELIGVPRDQDAVGHIRDLRISGALLGVWSEAQHRYVYPWFQFDLNGALLPGIASLVENLHVPYDAGGWRRAFWLYSPHALLNGALPADVFITDPTRVIEAAKCEFNGDPDAAW
;
A
#
# COMPACT_ATOMS: atom_id res chain seq x y z
N MET A 1 17.36 -6.08 24.31
CA MET A 1 17.22 -6.07 22.84
C MET A 1 15.75 -6.25 22.52
N PRO A 2 15.12 -5.36 21.75
CA PRO A 2 13.75 -5.59 21.28
C PRO A 2 13.70 -6.89 20.46
N THR A 3 12.61 -7.64 20.59
CA THR A 3 12.42 -8.85 19.78
C THR A 3 12.10 -8.46 18.33
N PRO A 4 12.29 -9.36 17.34
CA PRO A 4 11.87 -9.10 15.96
C PRO A 4 10.39 -8.70 15.85
N LYS A 5 9.55 -9.23 16.74
CA LYS A 5 8.13 -8.87 16.82
C LYS A 5 7.92 -7.43 17.28
N ASP A 6 8.68 -6.97 18.26
CA ASP A 6 8.59 -5.59 18.77
C ASP A 6 9.03 -4.58 17.71
N ALA A 7 10.05 -4.93 16.91
CA ALA A 7 10.50 -4.10 15.80
C ALA A 7 9.43 -3.94 14.70
N VAL A 8 8.73 -5.04 14.35
CA VAL A 8 7.63 -5.01 13.38
C VAL A 8 6.45 -4.17 13.88
N LEU A 9 6.11 -4.28 15.16
CA LEU A 9 5.04 -3.47 15.76
C LEU A 9 5.42 -1.99 15.81
N ALA A 10 6.65 -1.66 16.21
CA ALA A 10 7.14 -0.28 16.21
C ALA A 10 7.10 0.31 14.79
N PHE A 11 7.55 -0.44 13.78
CA PHE A 11 7.49 0.02 12.39
C PHE A 11 6.06 0.22 11.89
N ARG A 12 5.14 -0.68 12.25
CA ARG A 12 3.70 -0.50 11.98
C ARG A 12 3.17 0.82 12.56
N ASP A 13 3.51 1.10 13.80
CA ASP A 13 3.03 2.28 14.52
C ASP A 13 3.66 3.57 13.95
N GLU A 14 4.93 3.54 13.55
CA GLU A 14 5.59 4.62 12.81
C GLU A 14 4.86 4.91 11.48
N LEU A 15 4.50 3.88 10.73
CA LEU A 15 3.75 4.05 9.48
C LEU A 15 2.37 4.67 9.73
N LEU A 16 1.64 4.19 10.74
CA LEU A 16 0.33 4.74 11.11
C LEU A 16 0.42 6.17 11.66
N ALA A 17 1.55 6.58 12.25
CA ALA A 17 1.77 7.94 12.72
C ALA A 17 1.73 8.98 11.57
N ASN A 18 1.90 8.56 10.31
CA ASN A 18 1.78 9.41 9.12
C ASN A 18 0.34 9.82 8.77
N ARG A 19 -0.66 9.46 9.61
CA ARG A 19 -2.07 9.82 9.46
C ARG A 19 -2.62 9.51 8.07
N TRP A 20 -2.43 8.26 7.65
CA TRP A 20 -3.00 7.75 6.41
C TRP A 20 -4.52 7.94 6.38
N PRO A 21 -5.11 8.41 5.26
CA PRO A 21 -6.53 8.63 5.13
C PRO A 21 -7.32 7.33 5.29
N ASP A 22 -8.53 7.42 5.83
CA ASP A 22 -9.48 6.30 5.88
C ASP A 22 -10.44 6.34 4.66
N ASP A 23 -11.39 5.39 4.60
CA ASP A 23 -12.34 5.28 3.49
C ASP A 23 -13.05 6.62 3.18
N SER A 24 -13.48 7.35 4.23
CA SER A 24 -14.19 8.61 4.06
C SER A 24 -13.28 9.70 3.51
N ARG A 25 -12.04 9.78 4.03
CA ARG A 25 -11.08 10.78 3.54
C ARG A 25 -10.62 10.50 2.11
N VAL A 26 -10.44 9.22 1.74
CA VAL A 26 -10.10 8.85 0.36
C VAL A 26 -11.23 9.20 -0.60
N ALA A 27 -12.48 8.92 -0.24
CA ALA A 27 -13.65 9.31 -1.03
C ALA A 27 -13.69 10.82 -1.32
N GLU A 28 -13.38 11.65 -0.30
CA GLU A 28 -13.26 13.10 -0.49
C GLU A 28 -12.11 13.48 -1.44
N LEU A 29 -10.95 12.83 -1.32
CA LEU A 29 -9.76 13.13 -2.13
C LEU A 29 -9.98 12.83 -3.61
N ILE A 30 -10.56 11.67 -3.92
CA ILE A 30 -10.80 11.26 -5.31
C ILE A 30 -12.08 11.87 -5.90
N GLY A 31 -12.83 12.66 -5.11
CA GLY A 31 -14.00 13.39 -5.56
C GLY A 31 -15.26 12.55 -5.76
N VAL A 32 -15.46 11.47 -4.97
CA VAL A 32 -16.71 10.71 -5.03
C VAL A 32 -17.88 11.61 -4.62
N PRO A 33 -18.94 11.71 -5.44
CA PRO A 33 -20.11 12.51 -5.10
C PRO A 33 -20.75 12.09 -3.77
N ARG A 34 -21.14 13.07 -2.95
CA ARG A 34 -21.67 12.86 -1.59
C ARG A 34 -23.03 12.15 -1.54
N ASP A 35 -23.73 12.08 -2.67
CA ASP A 35 -25.02 11.41 -2.85
C ASP A 35 -24.86 9.91 -3.19
N GLN A 36 -23.64 9.44 -3.42
CA GLN A 36 -23.33 8.03 -3.65
C GLN A 36 -22.79 7.37 -2.38
N ASP A 37 -22.89 6.04 -2.31
CA ASP A 37 -22.24 5.26 -1.25
C ASP A 37 -20.71 5.30 -1.43
N ALA A 38 -20.12 6.39 -0.96
CA ALA A 38 -18.71 6.66 -1.16
C ALA A 38 -17.81 5.67 -0.43
N VAL A 39 -18.21 5.20 0.75
CA VAL A 39 -17.48 4.18 1.51
C VAL A 39 -17.57 2.83 0.80
N GLY A 40 -18.73 2.47 0.26
CA GLY A 40 -18.90 1.29 -0.59
C GLY A 40 -17.99 1.34 -1.82
N HIS A 41 -17.94 2.48 -2.51
CA HIS A 41 -17.06 2.67 -3.66
C HIS A 41 -15.57 2.47 -3.33
N ILE A 42 -15.08 3.07 -2.23
CA ILE A 42 -13.68 2.92 -1.80
C ILE A 42 -13.37 1.47 -1.38
N ARG A 43 -14.35 0.77 -0.77
CA ARG A 43 -14.24 -0.66 -0.49
C ARG A 43 -14.11 -1.47 -1.77
N ASP A 44 -14.89 -1.17 -2.81
CA ASP A 44 -14.85 -1.89 -4.08
C ASP A 44 -13.51 -1.66 -4.81
N LEU A 45 -12.98 -0.43 -4.79
CA LEU A 45 -11.64 -0.14 -5.30
C LEU A 45 -10.55 -0.92 -4.56
N ARG A 46 -10.67 -1.05 -3.23
CA ARG A 46 -9.75 -1.86 -2.43
C ARG A 46 -9.86 -3.35 -2.75
N ILE A 47 -11.07 -3.90 -2.88
CA ILE A 47 -11.31 -5.33 -3.17
C ILE A 47 -10.84 -5.69 -4.57
N SER A 48 -11.08 -4.81 -5.55
CA SER A 48 -10.65 -5.00 -6.95
C SER A 48 -9.14 -4.82 -7.16
N GLY A 49 -8.40 -4.40 -6.13
CA GLY A 49 -6.95 -4.16 -6.23
C GLY A 49 -6.60 -2.82 -6.88
N ALA A 50 -7.56 -1.92 -7.10
CA ALA A 50 -7.29 -0.56 -7.56
C ALA A 50 -6.65 0.32 -6.46
N LEU A 51 -6.73 -0.10 -5.19
CA LEU A 51 -6.14 0.54 -4.03
C LEU A 51 -5.50 -0.47 -3.09
N LEU A 52 -4.37 -0.08 -2.49
CA LEU A 52 -3.82 -0.72 -1.31
C LEU A 52 -4.45 -0.10 -0.05
N GLY A 53 -5.21 -0.91 0.68
CA GLY A 53 -5.65 -0.58 2.04
C GLY A 53 -4.93 -1.45 3.06
N VAL A 54 -4.54 -0.87 4.19
CA VAL A 54 -4.06 -1.60 5.37
C VAL A 54 -5.08 -1.57 6.49
N TRP A 55 -5.23 -2.69 7.20
CA TRP A 55 -6.12 -2.78 8.35
C TRP A 55 -5.45 -2.17 9.59
N SER A 56 -6.03 -1.09 10.12
CA SER A 56 -5.61 -0.51 11.39
C SER A 56 -6.42 -1.12 12.53
N GLU A 57 -5.79 -1.94 13.37
CA GLU A 57 -6.44 -2.49 14.57
C GLU A 57 -6.83 -1.38 15.55
N ALA A 58 -5.97 -0.40 15.77
CA ALA A 58 -6.21 0.70 16.71
C ALA A 58 -7.43 1.56 16.30
N GLN A 59 -7.65 1.75 15.00
CA GLN A 59 -8.75 2.56 14.47
C GLN A 59 -9.96 1.73 14.02
N HIS A 60 -9.86 0.39 14.09
CA HIS A 60 -10.84 -0.58 13.60
C HIS A 60 -11.36 -0.28 12.18
N ARG A 61 -10.47 0.15 11.29
CA ARG A 61 -10.81 0.54 9.91
C ARG A 61 -9.65 0.32 8.95
N TYR A 62 -9.93 0.34 7.66
CA TYR A 62 -8.89 0.42 6.65
C TYR A 62 -8.37 1.86 6.52
N VAL A 63 -7.05 1.98 6.42
CA VAL A 63 -6.36 3.24 6.11
C VAL A 63 -5.47 3.04 4.89
N TYR A 64 -5.19 4.12 4.18
CA TYR A 64 -4.63 4.09 2.84
C TYR A 64 -3.31 4.86 2.80
N PRO A 65 -2.18 4.19 2.50
CA PRO A 65 -0.89 4.86 2.39
C PRO A 65 -0.91 6.06 1.43
N TRP A 66 -0.31 7.18 1.84
CA TRP A 66 -0.31 8.45 1.10
C TRP A 66 0.34 8.38 -0.28
N PHE A 67 1.33 7.52 -0.49
CA PHE A 67 2.06 7.40 -1.76
C PHE A 67 1.16 7.09 -2.95
N GLN A 68 -0.07 6.60 -2.72
CA GLN A 68 -1.03 6.28 -3.76
C GLN A 68 -1.67 7.51 -4.40
N PHE A 69 -1.53 8.68 -3.78
CA PHE A 69 -2.22 9.90 -4.17
C PHE A 69 -1.21 10.97 -4.60
N ASP A 70 -1.57 11.77 -5.59
CA ASP A 70 -0.83 12.98 -5.96
C ASP A 70 -1.13 14.15 -4.99
N LEU A 71 -0.49 15.29 -5.22
CA LEU A 71 -0.71 16.51 -4.43
C LEU A 71 -2.13 17.06 -4.50
N ASN A 72 -2.91 16.68 -5.52
CA ASN A 72 -4.30 17.08 -5.71
C ASN A 72 -5.28 16.08 -5.08
N GLY A 73 -4.81 14.97 -4.52
CA GLY A 73 -5.64 13.90 -3.97
C GLY A 73 -6.14 12.90 -5.01
N ALA A 74 -5.70 13.01 -6.27
CA ALA A 74 -6.01 12.03 -7.30
C ALA A 74 -5.11 10.80 -7.16
N LEU A 75 -5.63 9.63 -7.54
CA LEU A 75 -4.83 8.41 -7.53
C LEU A 75 -3.71 8.47 -8.58
N LEU A 76 -2.51 8.09 -8.17
CA LEU A 76 -1.38 7.99 -9.08
C LEU A 76 -1.65 6.90 -10.14
N PRO A 77 -1.29 7.17 -11.40
CA PRO A 77 -1.38 6.17 -12.45
C PRO A 77 -0.47 4.99 -12.11
N GLY A 78 -0.97 3.77 -12.33
CA GLY A 78 -0.21 2.54 -12.10
C GLY A 78 -0.37 1.91 -10.71
N ILE A 79 -1.13 2.51 -9.77
CA ILE A 79 -1.40 1.88 -8.47
C ILE A 79 -2.09 0.53 -8.62
N ALA A 80 -3.11 0.43 -9.49
CA ALA A 80 -3.76 -0.84 -9.77
C ALA A 80 -2.75 -1.90 -10.26
N SER A 81 -1.87 -1.52 -11.20
CA SER A 81 -0.82 -2.41 -11.70
C SER A 81 0.19 -2.80 -10.62
N LEU A 82 0.55 -1.88 -9.73
CA LEU A 82 1.43 -2.19 -8.60
C LEU A 82 0.78 -3.20 -7.66
N VAL A 83 -0.46 -2.95 -7.23
CA VAL A 83 -1.18 -3.82 -6.30
C VAL A 83 -1.43 -5.20 -6.88
N GLU A 84 -1.68 -5.29 -8.19
CA GLU A 84 -1.79 -6.56 -8.92
C GLU A 84 -0.48 -7.37 -8.86
N ASN A 85 0.67 -6.71 -9.00
CA ASN A 85 1.98 -7.38 -8.96
C ASN A 85 2.50 -7.61 -7.53
N LEU A 86 1.93 -6.94 -6.53
CA LEU A 86 2.20 -7.20 -5.11
C LEU A 86 1.33 -8.35 -4.59
N HIS A 87 1.32 -9.50 -5.29
CA HIS A 87 0.52 -10.64 -4.85
C HIS A 87 1.19 -11.34 -3.67
N VAL A 88 0.67 -11.10 -2.46
CA VAL A 88 1.19 -11.72 -1.24
C VAL A 88 0.15 -12.65 -0.64
N PRO A 89 0.39 -13.98 -0.61
CA PRO A 89 -0.55 -14.91 0.01
C PRO A 89 -0.69 -14.63 1.51
N TYR A 90 -1.92 -14.75 2.00
CA TYR A 90 -2.30 -14.53 3.40
C TYR A 90 -2.06 -13.10 3.94
N ASP A 91 -2.05 -12.08 3.07
CA ASP A 91 -1.95 -10.66 3.46
C ASP A 91 -3.32 -9.96 3.57
N ALA A 92 -4.23 -10.54 4.34
CA ALA A 92 -5.60 -10.03 4.50
C ALA A 92 -5.65 -8.58 5.04
N GLY A 93 -4.64 -8.19 5.83
CA GLY A 93 -4.53 -6.85 6.40
C GLY A 93 -3.71 -5.86 5.58
N GLY A 94 -3.12 -6.25 4.45
CA GLY A 94 -2.31 -5.37 3.60
C GLY A 94 -0.91 -5.01 4.14
N TRP A 95 -0.55 -5.50 5.32
CA TRP A 95 0.66 -5.08 6.04
C TRP A 95 1.93 -5.60 5.40
N ARG A 96 1.94 -6.79 4.81
CA ARG A 96 3.14 -7.31 4.13
C ARG A 96 3.50 -6.45 2.93
N ARG A 97 2.50 -6.06 2.13
CA ARG A 97 2.66 -5.12 1.01
C ARG A 97 3.12 -3.75 1.48
N ALA A 98 2.53 -3.22 2.56
CA ALA A 98 2.95 -1.95 3.13
C ALA A 98 4.41 -1.99 3.63
N PHE A 99 4.82 -3.05 4.32
CA PHE A 99 6.21 -3.17 4.76
C PHE A 99 7.19 -3.24 3.60
N TRP A 100 6.86 -3.99 2.54
CA TRP A 100 7.67 -4.00 1.33
C TRP A 100 7.83 -2.59 0.75
N LEU A 101 6.73 -1.85 0.64
CA LEU A 101 6.71 -0.49 0.08
C LEU A 101 7.50 0.55 0.89
N TYR A 102 7.56 0.39 2.21
CA TYR A 102 8.23 1.33 3.11
C TYR A 102 9.57 0.81 3.65
N SER A 103 10.09 -0.29 3.12
CA SER A 103 11.42 -0.80 3.47
C SER A 103 12.45 -0.46 2.39
N PRO A 104 13.71 -0.16 2.75
CA PRO A 104 14.81 -0.02 1.80
C PRO A 104 14.94 -1.24 0.90
N HIS A 105 14.93 -1.04 -0.41
CA HIS A 105 14.86 -2.16 -1.37
C HIS A 105 16.11 -2.27 -2.24
N ALA A 106 16.71 -3.47 -2.31
CA ALA A 106 17.96 -3.69 -3.05
C ALA A 106 17.82 -3.38 -4.56
N LEU A 107 16.73 -3.84 -5.19
CA LEU A 107 16.40 -3.54 -6.60
C LEU A 107 16.18 -2.03 -6.88
N LEU A 108 15.97 -1.24 -5.82
CA LEU A 108 15.78 0.21 -5.89
C LEU A 108 16.97 0.98 -5.30
N ASN A 109 18.16 0.38 -5.23
CA ASN A 109 19.38 0.96 -4.68
C ASN A 109 19.23 1.40 -3.20
N GLY A 110 18.45 0.68 -2.41
CA GLY A 110 18.17 0.99 -1.01
C GLY A 110 17.12 2.09 -0.81
N ALA A 111 16.50 2.61 -1.87
CA ALA A 111 15.37 3.53 -1.75
C ALA A 111 14.10 2.81 -1.30
N LEU A 112 13.15 3.57 -0.76
CA LEU A 112 11.82 3.08 -0.42
C LEU A 112 10.98 2.97 -1.70
N PRO A 113 10.36 1.81 -1.99
CA PRO A 113 9.49 1.70 -3.16
C PRO A 113 8.36 2.73 -3.19
N ALA A 114 7.77 3.09 -2.04
CA ALA A 114 6.75 4.13 -1.94
C ALA A 114 7.24 5.50 -2.44
N ASP A 115 8.49 5.88 -2.11
CA ASP A 115 9.07 7.16 -2.54
C ASP A 115 9.42 7.13 -4.03
N VAL A 116 10.01 6.03 -4.51
CA VAL A 116 10.37 5.87 -5.92
C VAL A 116 9.12 5.88 -6.79
N PHE A 117 8.03 5.27 -6.34
CA PHE A 117 6.78 5.14 -7.09
C PHE A 117 6.21 6.50 -7.51
N ILE A 118 6.37 7.55 -6.69
CA ILE A 118 5.88 8.90 -7.00
C ILE A 118 6.58 9.47 -8.24
N THR A 119 7.85 9.13 -8.46
CA THR A 119 8.66 9.66 -9.56
C THR A 119 8.83 8.68 -10.74
N ASP A 120 8.86 7.38 -10.46
CA ASP A 120 9.10 6.30 -11.41
C ASP A 120 8.28 5.05 -11.02
N PRO A 121 6.98 5.04 -11.32
CA PRO A 121 6.10 3.90 -11.06
C PRO A 121 6.58 2.61 -11.72
N THR A 122 7.11 2.71 -12.94
CA THR A 122 7.54 1.57 -13.75
C THR A 122 8.64 0.80 -13.04
N ARG A 123 9.64 1.49 -12.51
CA ARG A 123 10.76 0.85 -11.82
C ARG A 123 10.32 0.06 -10.58
N VAL A 124 9.34 0.56 -9.85
CA VAL A 124 8.79 -0.13 -8.67
C VAL A 124 7.95 -1.35 -9.07
N ILE A 125 7.15 -1.22 -10.13
CA ILE A 125 6.35 -2.34 -10.66
C ILE A 125 7.26 -3.47 -11.16
N GLU A 126 8.35 -3.15 -11.86
CA GLU A 126 9.34 -4.15 -12.28
C GLU A 126 10.04 -4.81 -11.09
N ALA A 127 10.38 -4.06 -10.05
CA ALA A 127 10.91 -4.64 -8.81
C ALA A 127 9.91 -5.61 -8.15
N ALA A 128 8.62 -5.22 -8.09
CA ALA A 128 7.57 -6.08 -7.57
C ALA A 128 7.42 -7.36 -8.42
N LYS A 129 7.43 -7.25 -9.76
CA LYS A 129 7.40 -8.42 -10.64
C LYS A 129 8.58 -9.36 -10.40
N CYS A 130 9.80 -8.84 -10.30
CA CYS A 130 10.97 -9.67 -10.05
C CYS A 130 10.88 -10.46 -8.74
N GLU A 131 10.30 -9.87 -7.69
CA GLU A 131 10.23 -10.49 -6.37
C GLU A 131 9.01 -11.40 -6.19
N PHE A 132 7.85 -10.99 -6.69
CA PHE A 132 6.57 -11.68 -6.46
C PHE A 132 6.13 -12.58 -7.63
N ASN A 133 6.64 -12.36 -8.84
CA ASN A 133 6.43 -13.26 -10.00
C ASN A 133 7.64 -14.17 -10.26
N GLY A 134 8.66 -14.13 -9.40
CA GLY A 134 9.79 -15.06 -9.42
C GLY A 134 9.38 -16.44 -8.89
N ASP A 135 9.51 -17.43 -9.76
CA ASP A 135 9.34 -18.89 -9.60
C ASP A 135 8.72 -19.42 -8.27
N PRO A 136 7.53 -20.05 -8.30
CA PRO A 136 6.97 -20.76 -7.14
C PRO A 136 7.89 -21.87 -6.58
N ASP A 137 8.93 -22.29 -7.31
CA ASP A 137 9.96 -23.24 -6.84
C ASP A 137 11.19 -22.58 -6.16
N ALA A 138 11.26 -21.25 -6.06
CA ALA A 138 12.35 -20.55 -5.36
C ALA A 138 12.10 -20.41 -3.84
N ALA A 139 11.24 -21.26 -3.27
CA ALA A 139 11.10 -21.39 -1.82
C ALA A 139 12.30 -22.16 -1.25
N TRP A 140 13.24 -21.43 -0.64
CA TRP A 140 14.22 -22.00 0.31
C TRP A 140 13.80 -21.66 1.74
#